data_AF-A0A485BFM4-F1
#
_entry.id   AF-A0A485BFM4-F1
#
_cell.length_a   1.000
_cell.length_b   1.000
_cell.length_c   1.000
_cell.angle_alpha   90.00
_cell.angle_beta   90.00
_cell.angle_gamma   90.00
#
_symmetry.space_group_name_H-M   'P 1'
#
loop_
_entity.id
_entity.type
_entity.pdbx_description
1 polymer ?
#
loop_
_entity_poly.entity_id
_entity_poly.type
_entity_poly.pdbx_seq_one_letter_code
_entity_poly.pdbx_strand_id
1 'polypeptide(L)'
;MKSIINRKIRKLVTHPGLFIRDALINKYPLILNQCNVQLLTENIVVNTEFNINKSFIPDFNVDVVYTWVSLDDEVWKIKKNKYSSAPEMFELYATEDSRYTNHNEIYFSITSVYKYLPWVNNIYIVTDGQIPDLPEILKNKVKIIDHKDIIPMSFCQHLTLT
;
A
#
# COMPACT_ATOMS: atom_id res chain seq x y z
N MET A 1 -24.39 27.96 -23.20
CA MET A 1 -23.95 27.66 -24.59
C MET A 1 -23.81 28.90 -25.48
N LYS A 2 -24.84 29.76 -25.62
CA LYS A 2 -24.76 31.01 -26.44
C LYS A 2 -23.62 31.97 -26.07
N SER A 3 -23.26 32.09 -24.79
CA SER A 3 -22.17 32.97 -24.32
C SER A 3 -20.77 32.54 -24.80
N ILE A 4 -20.51 31.23 -24.86
CA ILE A 4 -19.21 30.67 -25.27
C ILE A 4 -19.01 30.86 -26.78
N ILE A 5 -20.08 30.65 -27.55
CA ILE A 5 -20.09 30.82 -29.01
C ILE A 5 -19.86 32.30 -29.36
N ASN A 6 -20.56 33.23 -28.69
CA ASN A 6 -20.34 34.66 -28.86
C ASN A 6 -18.89 35.09 -28.54
N ARG A 7 -18.26 34.49 -27.52
CA ARG A 7 -16.86 34.76 -27.19
C ARG A 7 -15.89 34.30 -28.28
N LYS A 8 -16.12 33.11 -28.86
CA LYS A 8 -15.30 32.57 -29.96
C LYS A 8 -15.40 33.41 -31.22
N ILE A 9 -16.62 33.81 -31.60
CA ILE A 9 -16.87 34.67 -32.77
C ILE A 9 -16.23 36.04 -32.57
N ARG A 10 -16.41 36.66 -31.39
CA ARG A 10 -15.75 37.92 -31.07
C ARG A 10 -14.22 37.82 -31.13
N LYS A 11 -13.65 36.70 -30.67
CA LYS A 11 -12.20 36.46 -30.75
C LYS A 11 -11.72 36.27 -32.19
N LEU A 12 -12.49 35.58 -33.03
CA LEU A 12 -12.18 35.43 -34.46
C LEU A 12 -12.12 36.80 -35.17
N VAL A 13 -13.06 37.70 -34.87
CA VAL A 13 -13.12 39.03 -35.49
C VAL A 13 -12.06 39.99 -34.94
N THR A 14 -11.87 40.03 -33.62
CA THR A 14 -10.94 40.99 -32.99
C THR A 14 -9.48 40.54 -33.00
N HIS A 15 -9.22 39.23 -32.95
CA HIS A 15 -7.89 38.65 -32.85
C HIS A 15 -7.80 37.32 -33.63
N PRO A 16 -7.91 37.36 -34.97
CA PRO A 16 -7.99 36.15 -35.80
C PRO A 16 -6.78 35.22 -35.64
N GLY A 17 -5.57 35.76 -35.49
CA GLY A 17 -4.36 34.96 -35.26
C GLY A 17 -4.42 34.14 -33.96
N LEU A 18 -4.91 34.74 -32.88
CA LEU A 18 -5.10 34.02 -31.60
C LEU A 18 -6.20 32.97 -31.70
N PHE A 19 -7.24 33.20 -32.50
CA PHE A 19 -8.29 32.21 -32.74
C PHE A 19 -7.75 30.99 -33.49
N ILE A 20 -7.01 31.20 -34.58
CA ILE A 20 -6.44 30.11 -35.39
C ILE A 20 -5.42 29.32 -34.57
N ARG A 21 -4.53 30.00 -33.85
CA ARG A 21 -3.57 29.36 -32.93
C ARG A 21 -4.28 28.44 -31.95
N ASP A 22 -5.30 28.93 -31.26
CA ASP A 22 -6.04 28.13 -30.28
C ASP A 22 -6.79 26.97 -30.94
N ALA A 23 -7.34 27.15 -32.14
CA ALA A 23 -7.98 26.07 -32.89
C ALA A 23 -6.98 24.96 -33.27
N LEU A 24 -5.77 25.33 -33.68
CA LEU A 24 -4.70 24.40 -34.00
C LEU A 24 -4.17 23.68 -32.77
N ILE A 25 -3.95 24.38 -31.65
CA ILE A 25 -3.53 23.75 -30.38
C ILE A 25 -4.59 22.76 -29.88
N ASN A 26 -5.88 23.06 -30.06
CA ASN A 26 -6.93 22.10 -29.69
C ASN A 26 -7.01 20.89 -30.63
N LYS A 27 -6.71 21.07 -31.93
CA LYS A 27 -6.74 19.99 -32.93
C LYS A 27 -5.46 19.13 -32.89
N TYR A 28 -4.34 19.75 -32.57
CA TYR A 28 -3.01 19.16 -32.47
C TYR A 28 -2.38 19.58 -31.14
N PRO A 29 -2.72 18.90 -30.05
CA PRO A 29 -2.20 19.22 -28.73
C PRO A 29 -0.68 19.11 -28.70
N LEU A 30 -0.02 20.13 -28.15
CA LEU A 30 1.41 20.07 -27.94
C LEU A 30 1.73 19.11 -26.80
N ILE A 31 2.72 18.26 -27.03
CA ILE A 31 3.25 17.32 -26.05
C ILE A 31 4.74 17.61 -25.96
N LEU A 32 5.16 18.14 -24.82
CA LEU A 32 6.54 18.59 -24.60
C LEU A 32 7.27 17.78 -23.52
N ASN A 33 6.57 16.82 -22.90
CA ASN A 33 7.12 15.92 -21.88
C ASN A 33 7.25 14.48 -22.40
N GLN A 34 8.03 13.68 -21.69
CA GLN A 34 8.28 12.27 -22.00
C GLN A 34 7.08 11.36 -21.67
N CYS A 35 6.16 11.83 -20.83
CA CYS A 35 4.98 11.10 -20.40
C CYS A 35 3.83 11.13 -21.43
N ASN A 36 4.05 11.74 -22.59
CA ASN A 36 3.07 11.88 -23.65
C ASN A 36 1.77 12.61 -23.20
N VAL A 37 1.89 13.57 -22.28
CA VAL A 37 0.77 14.34 -21.72
C VAL A 37 0.65 15.68 -22.44
N GLN A 38 -0.57 16.09 -22.76
CA GLN A 38 -0.83 17.38 -23.40
C GLN A 38 -0.42 18.53 -22.48
N LEU A 39 0.26 19.53 -23.02
CA LEU A 39 0.79 20.69 -22.29
C LEU A 39 -0.28 21.40 -21.44
N LEU A 40 -1.51 21.54 -21.96
CA LEU A 40 -2.60 22.21 -21.24
C LEU A 40 -3.15 21.40 -20.06
N THR A 41 -2.92 20.09 -20.04
CA THR A 41 -3.32 19.18 -18.95
C THR A 41 -2.17 18.80 -18.03
N GLU A 42 -0.92 19.05 -18.43
CA GLU A 42 0.28 18.72 -17.67
C GLU A 42 0.23 19.27 -16.24
N ASN A 43 -0.14 20.54 -16.08
CA ASN A 43 -0.29 21.14 -14.75
C ASN A 43 -1.35 20.44 -13.89
N ILE A 44 -2.39 19.86 -14.49
CA ILE A 44 -3.41 19.10 -13.75
C ILE A 44 -2.80 17.80 -13.22
N VAL A 45 -2.06 17.08 -14.05
CA VAL A 45 -1.36 15.84 -13.65
C VAL A 45 -0.33 16.14 -12.57
N VAL A 46 0.51 17.16 -12.78
CA VAL A 46 1.51 17.59 -11.79
C VAL A 46 0.86 18.00 -10.47
N ASN A 47 -0.22 18.80 -10.50
CA ASN A 47 -0.93 19.17 -9.28
C ASN A 47 -1.59 17.96 -8.60
N THR A 48 -2.11 17.01 -9.37
CA THR A 48 -2.73 15.80 -8.82
C THR A 48 -1.67 14.93 -8.15
N GLU A 49 -0.55 14.71 -8.82
CA GLU A 49 0.60 13.99 -8.28
C GLU A 49 1.17 14.69 -7.05
N PHE A 50 1.31 16.02 -7.08
CA PHE A 50 1.72 16.81 -5.92
C PHE A 50 0.74 16.68 -4.75
N ASN A 51 -0.58 16.65 -5.02
CA ASN A 51 -1.59 16.48 -3.98
C ASN A 51 -1.63 15.05 -3.42
N ILE A 52 -1.42 14.03 -4.25
CA ILE A 52 -1.29 12.63 -3.82
C ILE A 52 -0.02 12.45 -2.97
N ASN A 53 1.09 13.04 -3.43
CA ASN A 53 2.39 12.99 -2.76
C ASN A 53 2.51 14.01 -1.63
N LYS A 54 1.50 14.87 -1.43
CA LYS A 54 1.47 15.77 -0.28
C LYS A 54 1.42 14.87 0.94
N SER A 55 2.51 14.88 1.71
CA SER A 55 2.71 13.99 2.85
C SER A 55 1.42 13.90 3.67
N PHE A 56 0.79 12.74 3.65
CA PHE A 56 -0.39 12.46 4.44
C PHE A 56 0.03 12.54 5.90
N ILE A 57 -0.45 13.55 6.62
CA ILE A 57 -0.24 13.71 8.06
C ILE A 57 -1.64 13.63 8.68
N PRO A 58 -2.01 12.50 9.29
CA PRO A 58 -3.32 12.36 9.92
C PRO A 58 -3.42 13.24 11.15
N ASP A 59 -4.62 13.77 11.42
CA ASP A 59 -4.97 14.47 12.67
C ASP A 59 -5.44 13.50 13.78
N PHE A 60 -5.37 12.20 13.51
CA PHE A 60 -5.68 11.12 14.43
C PHE A 60 -4.53 10.09 14.47
N ASN A 61 -4.50 9.28 15.53
CA ASN A 61 -3.50 8.24 15.67
C ASN A 61 -3.79 7.08 14.72
N VAL A 62 -2.77 6.67 13.97
CA VAL A 62 -2.80 5.50 13.10
C VAL A 62 -1.77 4.49 13.58
N ASP A 63 -2.22 3.27 13.81
CA ASP A 63 -1.38 2.12 14.13
C ASP A 63 -1.30 1.17 12.93
N VAL A 64 -0.17 0.47 12.79
CA VAL A 64 0.03 -0.53 11.74
C VAL A 64 0.06 -1.92 12.37
N VAL A 65 -0.72 -2.84 11.82
CA VAL A 65 -0.79 -4.22 12.31
C VAL A 65 -0.34 -5.17 11.20
N TYR A 66 0.68 -5.97 11.50
CA TYR A 66 1.15 -7.05 10.64
C TYR A 66 0.71 -8.40 11.21
N THR A 67 0.28 -9.29 10.33
CA THR A 67 0.14 -10.72 10.62
C THR A 67 1.31 -11.45 10.00
N TRP A 68 2.12 -12.13 10.79
CA TRP A 68 3.34 -12.74 10.29
C TRP A 68 3.62 -14.10 10.92
N VAL A 69 4.11 -15.00 10.08
CA VAL A 69 4.69 -16.29 10.46
C VAL A 69 5.93 -16.57 9.60
N SER A 70 6.83 -17.41 10.10
CA SER A 70 8.01 -17.86 9.36
C SER A 70 8.12 -19.38 9.32
N LEU A 71 8.47 -19.92 8.16
CA LEU A 71 8.92 -21.31 8.04
C LEU A 71 10.22 -21.59 8.77
N ASP A 72 11.08 -20.63 9.04
CA ASP A 72 12.40 -20.93 9.63
C ASP A 72 12.28 -21.46 11.08
N ASP A 73 11.10 -21.38 11.67
CA ASP A 73 10.79 -21.89 13.00
C ASP A 73 10.30 -23.34 12.95
N GLU A 74 11.10 -24.23 13.54
CA GLU A 74 10.81 -25.66 13.61
C GLU A 74 9.57 -25.98 14.45
N VAL A 75 9.32 -25.23 15.53
CA VAL A 75 8.15 -25.44 16.40
C VAL A 75 6.88 -25.12 15.63
N TRP A 76 6.89 -23.99 14.91
CA TRP A 76 5.78 -23.59 14.07
C TRP A 76 5.56 -24.56 12.90
N LYS A 77 6.64 -25.04 12.25
CA LYS A 77 6.56 -26.08 11.19
C LYS A 77 5.92 -27.37 11.66
N ILE A 78 6.34 -27.90 12.81
CA ILE A 78 5.77 -29.13 13.40
C ILE A 78 4.27 -28.93 13.65
N LYS A 79 3.92 -27.77 14.23
CA LYS A 79 2.54 -27.38 14.50
C LYS A 79 1.72 -27.28 13.21
N LYS A 80 2.22 -26.58 12.19
CA LYS A 80 1.59 -26.50 10.85
C LYS A 80 1.33 -27.89 10.29
N ASN A 81 2.33 -28.77 10.26
CA ASN A 81 2.22 -30.09 9.68
C ASN A 81 1.17 -30.96 10.40
N LYS A 82 1.09 -30.86 11.73
CA LYS A 82 0.06 -31.54 12.54
C LYS A 82 -1.37 -31.19 12.09
N TYR A 83 -1.64 -29.92 11.76
CA TYR A 83 -2.97 -29.48 11.34
C TYR A 83 -3.18 -29.48 9.82
N SER A 84 -2.10 -29.58 9.02
CA SER A 84 -2.17 -29.65 7.55
C SER A 84 -2.40 -31.06 7.02
N SER A 85 -2.47 -32.07 7.90
CA SER A 85 -2.60 -33.50 7.55
C SER A 85 -4.00 -33.94 7.11
N ALA A 86 -4.97 -33.01 7.00
CA ALA A 86 -6.34 -33.27 6.55
C ALA A 86 -6.57 -32.66 5.15
N PRO A 87 -6.09 -33.31 4.07
CA PRO A 87 -6.06 -32.76 2.71
C PRO A 87 -7.45 -32.52 2.08
N GLU A 88 -8.53 -33.11 2.62
CA GLU A 88 -9.89 -32.93 2.09
C GLU A 88 -10.53 -31.57 2.43
N MET A 89 -9.95 -30.76 3.32
CA MET A 89 -10.53 -29.47 3.77
C MET A 89 -9.84 -28.21 3.22
N PHE A 90 -8.74 -28.33 2.49
CA PHE A 90 -7.95 -27.16 2.06
C PHE A 90 -8.02 -26.93 0.55
N GLU A 91 -8.11 -25.66 0.14
CA GLU A 91 -7.94 -25.28 -1.27
C GLU A 91 -6.59 -25.77 -1.79
N LEU A 92 -6.56 -26.14 -3.07
CA LEU A 92 -5.35 -26.55 -3.77
C LEU A 92 -4.26 -25.48 -3.53
N TYR A 93 -3.13 -25.89 -2.96
CA TYR A 93 -1.97 -25.06 -2.63
C TYR A 93 -2.04 -24.17 -1.36
N ALA A 94 -3.05 -24.30 -0.50
CA ALA A 94 -3.12 -23.52 0.75
C ALA A 94 -2.00 -23.85 1.76
N THR A 95 -1.43 -25.05 1.67
CA THR A 95 -0.41 -25.56 2.59
C THR A 95 1.01 -25.52 2.03
N GLU A 96 1.21 -25.05 0.79
CA GLU A 96 2.54 -24.98 0.18
C GLU A 96 3.52 -24.15 1.01
N ASP A 97 4.76 -24.60 1.05
CA ASP A 97 5.82 -23.91 1.78
C ASP A 97 6.15 -22.53 1.18
N SER A 98 5.94 -22.37 -0.13
CA SER A 98 6.10 -21.09 -0.83
C SER A 98 5.35 -19.92 -0.16
N ARG A 99 4.20 -20.18 0.48
CA ARG A 99 3.37 -19.16 1.15
C ARG A 99 3.94 -18.67 2.49
N TYR A 100 4.91 -19.38 3.04
CA TYR A 100 5.43 -19.15 4.38
C TYR A 100 6.96 -18.95 4.37
N THR A 101 7.57 -18.96 3.17
CA THR A 101 9.00 -18.71 2.99
C THR A 101 9.32 -17.27 3.36
N ASN A 102 10.29 -17.10 4.25
CA ASN A 102 10.70 -15.78 4.69
C ASN A 102 11.75 -15.19 3.73
N HIS A 103 11.44 -14.06 3.10
CA HIS A 103 12.37 -13.29 2.27
C HIS A 103 12.74 -11.94 2.92
N ASN A 104 12.72 -11.86 4.26
CA ASN A 104 12.91 -10.62 5.02
C ASN A 104 11.84 -9.56 4.74
N GLU A 105 10.66 -9.96 4.29
CA GLU A 105 9.55 -9.07 3.95
C GLU A 105 9.13 -8.20 5.14
N ILE A 106 9.05 -8.80 6.34
CA ILE A 106 8.72 -8.07 7.57
C ILE A 106 9.77 -7.02 7.91
N TYR A 107 11.05 -7.37 7.77
CA TYR A 107 12.15 -6.44 8.02
C TYR A 107 12.05 -5.21 7.11
N PHE A 108 11.91 -5.43 5.80
CA PHE A 108 11.85 -4.33 4.82
C PHE A 108 10.57 -3.50 4.95
N SER A 109 9.43 -4.15 5.24
CA SER A 109 8.16 -3.46 5.40
C SER A 109 8.17 -2.53 6.62
N ILE A 110 8.58 -3.04 7.79
CA ILE A 110 8.63 -2.22 9.02
C ILE A 110 9.67 -1.12 8.91
N THR A 111 10.84 -1.41 8.33
CA THR A 111 11.87 -0.39 8.10
C THR A 111 11.35 0.73 7.21
N SER A 112 10.57 0.40 6.17
CA SER A 112 9.92 1.38 5.30
C SER A 112 8.89 2.22 6.05
N VAL A 113 8.04 1.60 6.86
CA VAL A 113 7.06 2.31 7.70
C VAL A 113 7.77 3.24 8.68
N TYR A 114 8.76 2.74 9.40
CA TYR A 114 9.52 3.53 10.38
C TYR A 114 10.20 4.76 9.73
N LYS A 115 10.75 4.60 8.52
CA LYS A 115 11.47 5.66 7.82
C LYS A 115 10.56 6.68 7.13
N TYR A 116 9.50 6.21 6.46
CA TYR A 116 8.70 7.05 5.57
C TYR A 116 7.36 7.47 6.17
N LEU A 117 6.89 6.80 7.22
CA LEU A 117 5.63 7.10 7.90
C LEU A 117 5.89 7.43 9.39
N PRO A 118 6.66 8.49 9.71
CA PRO A 118 7.03 8.82 11.09
C PRO A 118 5.83 9.20 11.97
N TRP A 119 4.68 9.51 11.36
CA TRP A 119 3.41 9.78 12.04
C TRP A 119 2.71 8.53 12.57
N VAL A 120 3.17 7.33 12.19
CA VAL A 120 2.61 6.08 12.73
C VAL A 120 2.87 6.01 14.23
N ASN A 121 1.81 5.75 14.98
CA ASN A 121 1.82 5.74 16.43
C ASN A 121 2.47 4.46 16.96
N ASN A 122 1.87 3.30 16.74
CA ASN A 122 2.43 1.99 17.08
C ASN A 122 2.53 1.08 15.85
N ILE A 123 3.48 0.16 15.91
CA ILE A 123 3.56 -0.98 14.99
C ILE A 123 3.35 -2.25 15.81
N TYR A 124 2.37 -3.05 15.42
CA TYR A 124 2.07 -4.34 16.04
C TYR A 124 2.40 -5.46 15.08
N ILE A 125 3.01 -6.54 15.58
CA ILE A 125 3.18 -7.79 14.84
C ILE A 125 2.46 -8.87 15.63
N VAL A 126 1.42 -9.44 15.01
CA VAL A 126 0.69 -10.58 15.53
C VAL A 126 1.34 -11.86 15.01
N THR A 127 1.80 -12.72 15.91
CA THR A 127 2.51 -13.96 15.58
C THR A 127 1.87 -15.18 16.25
N ASP A 128 2.34 -16.38 15.88
CA ASP A 128 2.03 -17.64 16.58
C ASP A 128 3.20 -18.05 17.49
N GLY A 129 3.45 -17.25 18.52
CA GLY A 129 4.56 -17.46 19.47
C GLY A 129 5.95 -17.13 18.93
N GLN A 130 6.06 -16.73 17.67
CA GLN A 130 7.32 -16.43 16.99
C GLN A 130 7.78 -14.99 17.30
N ILE A 131 9.09 -14.78 17.34
CA ILE A 131 9.70 -13.46 17.52
C ILE A 131 10.54 -13.15 16.27
N PRO A 132 10.13 -12.20 15.40
CA PRO A 132 10.92 -11.82 14.24
C PRO A 132 12.22 -11.15 14.67
N ASP A 133 13.30 -11.39 13.92
CA ASP A 133 14.57 -10.68 14.11
C ASP A 133 14.42 -9.25 13.59
N LEU A 134 14.43 -8.28 14.50
CA LEU A 134 14.26 -6.87 14.21
C LEU A 134 15.49 -6.08 14.68
N PRO A 135 15.93 -5.07 13.91
CA PRO A 135 16.91 -4.08 14.35
C PRO A 135 16.56 -3.50 15.72
N GLU A 136 17.58 -3.28 16.55
CA GLU A 136 17.42 -2.72 17.90
C GLU A 136 16.61 -1.41 17.90
N ILE A 137 16.82 -0.57 16.89
CA ILE A 137 16.10 0.71 16.72
C ILE A 137 14.58 0.53 16.57
N LEU A 138 14.12 -0.61 16.03
CA LEU A 138 12.70 -0.90 15.83
C LEU A 138 12.07 -1.59 17.04
N LYS A 139 12.84 -2.27 17.89
CA LYS A 139 12.31 -3.02 19.05
C LYS A 139 11.52 -2.14 20.03
N ASN A 140 11.86 -0.86 20.15
CA ASN A 140 11.14 0.09 21.01
C ASN A 140 9.80 0.57 20.40
N LYS A 141 9.68 0.53 19.07
CA LYS A 141 8.50 1.02 18.33
C LYS A 141 7.52 -0.11 18.00
N VAL A 142 8.03 -1.34 17.92
CA VAL A 142 7.28 -2.54 17.54
C VAL A 142 6.84 -3.32 18.78
N LYS A 143 5.56 -3.69 18.83
CA LYS A 143 4.98 -4.55 19.86
C LYS A 143 4.62 -5.90 19.25
N ILE A 144 5.19 -6.97 19.80
CA ILE A 144 4.87 -8.34 19.38
C ILE A 144 3.72 -8.84 20.25
N ILE A 145 2.68 -9.37 19.60
CA ILE A 145 1.48 -9.88 20.23
C ILE A 145 1.31 -11.34 19.81
N ASP A 146 1.16 -12.25 20.77
CA ASP A 146 0.76 -13.63 20.44
C ASP A 146 -0.72 -13.61 20.08
N HIS A 147 -1.10 -14.27 18.98
CA HIS A 147 -2.49 -14.30 18.58
C HIS A 147 -3.43 -14.85 19.66
N LYS A 148 -2.94 -15.70 20.57
CA LYS A 148 -3.73 -16.25 21.70
C LYS A 148 -4.19 -15.16 22.67
N ASP A 149 -3.52 -14.01 22.70
CA ASP A 149 -3.88 -12.89 23.56
C ASP A 149 -5.12 -12.13 23.04
N ILE A 150 -5.42 -12.26 21.73
CA ILE A 150 -6.49 -11.50 21.07
C ILE A 150 -7.58 -12.38 20.45
N ILE A 151 -7.29 -13.66 20.17
CA ILE A 151 -8.25 -14.61 19.63
C ILE A 151 -8.85 -15.42 20.79
N PRO A 152 -10.19 -15.48 20.92
CA PRO A 152 -10.83 -16.27 21.96
C PRO A 152 -10.43 -17.75 21.88
N MET A 153 -10.23 -18.37 23.04
CA MET A 153 -9.76 -19.75 23.15
C MET A 153 -10.67 -20.77 22.42
N SER A 154 -11.96 -20.45 22.24
CA SER A 154 -12.90 -21.27 21.45
C SER A 154 -12.47 -21.46 19.99
N PHE A 155 -11.77 -20.49 19.41
CA PHE A 155 -11.21 -20.58 18.07
C PHE A 155 -9.77 -21.11 18.06
N CYS A 156 -9.11 -21.13 19.22
CA CYS A 156 -7.78 -21.70 19.43
C CYS A 156 -7.81 -23.15 19.96
N GLN A 157 -8.97 -23.83 19.95
CA GLN A 157 -9.20 -25.13 20.59
C GLN A 157 -8.28 -26.27 20.13
N HIS A 158 -7.52 -26.08 19.06
CA HIS A 158 -6.57 -27.08 18.59
C HIS A 158 -5.15 -26.83 19.12
N LEU A 159 -4.86 -25.69 19.76
CA LEU A 159 -3.52 -25.23 20.14
C LEU A 159 -3.02 -25.70 21.52
N THR A 160 -3.76 -26.55 22.23
CA THR A 160 -3.53 -26.87 23.66
C THR A 160 -3.13 -28.31 23.95
N LEU A 161 -2.71 -29.10 22.95
CA LEU A 161 -2.22 -30.45 23.20
C LEU A 161 -0.68 -30.45 23.26
N THR A 162 -0.18 -30.31 24.50
CA THR A 162 1.12 -30.81 24.98
C THR A 162 1.40 -32.22 24.52
#